data_AF-A0A2S5X5Y9-F1
#
_entry.id   AF-A0A2S5X5Y9-F1
#
_cell.length_a   1.000
_cell.length_b   1.000
_cell.length_c   1.000
_cell.angle_alpha   90.00
_cell.angle_beta   90.00
_cell.angle_gamma   90.00
#
_symmetry.space_group_name_H-M   'P 1'
#
loop_
_entity.id
_entity.type
_entity.pdbx_description
1 polymer ?
#
loop_
_entity_poly.entity_id
_entity_poly.type
_entity_poly.pdbx_seq_one_letter_code
_entity_poly.pdbx_strand_id
1 'polypeptide(L)'
;MKKVVKTLVRSIAAGFAVVALGLLSTTAMHAVASVIERGRIEPYAQRIDLDGRQVNVLVAGDAAAETVVLLPGFGTAAPVLDFQPLVGSNLENALGTSFPEQLPLLLFVEADCVNNSDWIGLHERQAAEVGDGTVVLINGAHSLHHTHAAEIEEDLREWQRVRSL
;
A
#
# COMPACT_ATOMS: atom_id res chain seq x y z
N MET A 1 -5.72 8.91 -59.31
CA MET A 1 -5.51 7.96 -58.19
C MET A 1 -4.06 7.92 -57.67
N LYS A 2 -3.03 7.62 -58.47
CA LYS A 2 -1.62 7.52 -58.00
C LYS A 2 -1.06 8.76 -57.28
N LYS A 3 -1.44 9.98 -57.70
CA LYS A 3 -1.03 11.24 -57.04
C LYS A 3 -1.63 11.39 -55.63
N VAL A 4 -2.91 11.05 -55.45
CA VAL A 4 -3.62 11.12 -54.17
C VAL A 4 -3.02 10.13 -53.17
N VAL A 5 -2.78 8.88 -53.60
CA VAL A 5 -2.11 7.85 -52.77
C VAL A 5 -0.71 8.30 -52.35
N LYS A 6 0.08 8.90 -53.25
CA LYS A 6 1.42 9.42 -52.93
C LYS A 6 1.38 10.55 -51.89
N THR A 7 0.40 11.45 -51.99
CA THR A 7 0.21 12.51 -51.00
C THR A 7 -0.20 11.93 -49.64
N LEU A 8 -1.14 11.00 -49.61
CA LEU A 8 -1.60 10.36 -48.37
C LEU A 8 -0.46 9.62 -47.64
N VAL A 9 0.34 8.83 -48.37
CA VAL A 9 1.51 8.12 -47.79
C VAL A 9 2.52 9.10 -47.20
N ARG A 10 2.78 10.24 -47.86
CA ARG A 10 3.69 11.28 -47.35
C ARG A 10 3.15 11.94 -46.09
N SER A 11 1.85 12.23 -46.03
CA SER A 11 1.22 12.80 -44.83
C SER A 11 1.28 11.82 -43.65
N ILE A 12 1.04 10.53 -43.89
CA ILE A 12 1.17 9.49 -42.86
C ILE A 12 2.62 9.38 -42.39
N ALA A 13 3.58 9.29 -43.31
CA ALA A 13 5.00 9.23 -42.98
C ALA A 13 5.48 10.47 -42.20
N ALA A 14 4.99 11.66 -42.56
CA ALA A 14 5.25 12.89 -41.81
C ALA A 14 4.66 12.83 -40.41
N GLY A 15 3.44 12.32 -40.25
CA GLY A 15 2.83 12.08 -38.94
C GLY A 15 3.67 11.14 -38.07
N PHE A 16 4.11 10.01 -38.61
CA PHE A 16 5.01 9.09 -37.90
C PHE A 16 6.35 9.72 -37.55
N ALA A 17 6.93 10.52 -38.44
CA ALA A 17 8.19 11.22 -38.17
C ALA A 17 8.04 12.24 -37.03
N VAL A 18 6.92 12.97 -36.96
CA VAL A 18 6.62 13.90 -35.87
C VAL A 18 6.47 13.15 -34.54
N VAL A 19 5.74 12.03 -34.52
CA VAL A 19 5.60 11.19 -33.31
C VAL A 19 6.96 10.63 -32.88
N ALA A 20 7.75 10.11 -33.81
CA ALA A 20 9.09 9.58 -33.53
C ALA A 20 10.03 10.65 -32.98
N LEU A 21 10.01 11.85 -33.57
CA LEU A 21 10.80 12.99 -33.08
C LEU A 21 10.37 13.40 -31.66
N GLY A 22 9.06 13.41 -31.38
CA GLY A 22 8.53 13.67 -30.04
C GLY A 22 8.98 12.63 -29.01
N LEU A 23 8.93 11.34 -29.35
CA LEU A 23 9.39 10.28 -28.44
C LEU A 23 10.90 10.33 -28.20
N LEU A 24 11.69 10.62 -29.24
CA LEU A 24 13.14 10.76 -29.11
C LEU A 24 13.50 11.96 -28.22
N SER A 25 12.82 13.09 -28.39
CA SER A 25 13.10 14.29 -27.60
C SER A 25 12.71 14.10 -26.13
N THR A 26 11.55 13.51 -25.84
CA THR A 26 11.15 13.23 -24.44
C THR A 26 12.06 12.21 -23.78
N THR A 27 12.49 11.16 -24.50
CA THR A 27 13.43 10.16 -23.97
C THR A 27 14.79 10.80 -23.65
N ALA A 28 15.31 11.65 -24.54
CA ALA A 28 16.57 12.36 -24.31
C ALA A 28 16.45 13.33 -23.13
N MET A 29 15.37 14.11 -23.06
CA MET A 29 15.10 15.01 -21.93
C MET A 29 14.99 14.24 -20.62
N HIS A 30 14.27 13.11 -20.60
CA HIS A 30 14.15 12.25 -19.43
C HIS A 30 15.51 11.74 -18.97
N ALA A 31 16.35 11.21 -19.89
CA ALA A 31 17.67 10.72 -19.54
C ALA A 31 18.57 11.81 -18.94
N VAL A 32 18.57 13.02 -19.51
CA VAL A 32 19.34 14.15 -18.98
C VAL A 32 18.80 14.59 -17.62
N ALA A 33 17.49 14.77 -17.50
CA ALA A 33 16.83 15.14 -16.25
C ALA A 33 17.13 14.13 -15.14
N SER A 34 17.00 12.83 -15.41
CA SER A 34 17.30 11.77 -14.43
C SER A 34 18.75 11.78 -13.96
N VAL A 35 19.72 12.10 -14.83
CA VAL A 35 21.12 12.24 -14.41
C VAL A 35 21.31 13.42 -13.48
N ILE A 36 20.70 14.56 -13.81
CA ILE A 36 20.76 15.78 -12.99
C ILE A 36 20.05 15.59 -11.65
N GLU A 37 18.83 15.07 -11.69
CA GLU A 37 17.97 14.85 -10.52
C GLU A 37 18.59 13.86 -9.55
N ARG A 38 19.21 12.78 -10.05
CA ARG A 38 19.91 11.81 -9.19
C ARG A 38 21.03 12.44 -8.36
N GLY A 39 21.71 13.45 -8.89
CA GLY A 39 22.73 14.20 -8.15
C GLY A 39 22.17 15.14 -7.08
N ARG A 40 20.86 15.36 -7.06
CA ARG A 40 20.13 16.21 -6.10
C ARG A 40 19.38 15.43 -5.04
N ILE A 41 19.46 14.09 -5.06
CA ILE A 41 18.82 13.25 -4.05
C ILE A 41 19.66 13.29 -2.79
N GLU A 42 19.15 13.99 -1.78
CA GLU A 42 19.75 14.03 -0.45
C GLU A 42 19.50 12.71 0.30
N PRO A 43 20.47 12.20 1.08
CA PRO A 43 20.24 11.10 2.00
C PRO A 43 19.16 11.49 3.02
N TYR A 44 18.07 10.74 3.07
CA TYR A 44 16.93 11.02 3.96
C TYR A 44 16.87 10.10 5.20
N ALA A 45 17.81 9.17 5.33
CA ALA A 45 17.87 8.22 6.43
C ALA A 45 19.25 7.55 6.52
N GLN A 46 19.42 6.64 7.49
CA GLN A 46 20.62 5.83 7.61
C GLN A 46 20.56 4.63 6.64
N ARG A 47 21.61 4.43 5.85
CA ARG A 47 21.79 3.18 5.08
C ARG A 47 22.49 2.13 5.93
N ILE A 48 21.92 0.93 5.97
CA ILE A 48 22.51 -0.24 6.61
C ILE A 48 22.59 -1.40 5.63
N ASP A 49 23.58 -2.27 5.82
CA ASP A 49 23.64 -3.55 5.12
C ASP A 49 22.74 -4.56 5.85
N LEU A 50 21.87 -5.22 5.08
CA LEU A 50 21.02 -6.31 5.52
C LEU A 50 21.14 -7.43 4.47
N ASP A 51 21.79 -8.52 4.84
CA ASP A 51 22.05 -9.67 3.97
C ASP A 51 22.68 -9.30 2.61
N GLY A 52 23.66 -8.38 2.61
CA GLY A 52 24.35 -7.91 1.41
C GLY A 52 23.53 -6.95 0.56
N ARG A 53 22.42 -6.43 1.07
CA ARG A 53 21.60 -5.39 0.43
C ARG A 53 21.61 -4.12 1.26
N GLN A 54 21.63 -2.98 0.60
CA GLN A 54 21.53 -1.69 1.28
C GLN A 54 20.07 -1.32 1.52
N VAL A 55 19.73 -1.03 2.77
CA VAL A 55 18.39 -0.65 3.22
C VAL A 55 18.45 0.70 3.91
N ASN A 56 17.49 1.59 3.62
CA ASN A 56 17.33 2.85 4.36
C ASN A 56 16.47 2.62 5.60
N VAL A 57 16.96 3.03 6.76
CA VAL A 57 16.27 2.91 8.05
C VAL A 57 16.27 4.25 8.80
N LEU A 58 15.20 4.49 9.53
CA LEU A 58 15.10 5.54 10.55
C LEU A 58 14.80 4.85 11.88
N VAL A 59 15.61 5.14 12.89
CA VAL A 59 15.36 4.74 14.28
C VAL A 59 14.93 5.98 15.03
N ALA A 60 13.77 5.91 15.69
CA ALA A 60 13.21 7.00 16.47
C ALA A 60 12.70 6.45 17.82
N GLY A 61 12.75 7.29 18.87
CA GLY A 61 12.40 6.91 20.23
C GLY A 61 13.57 6.32 21.04
N ASP A 62 13.26 5.85 22.24
CA ASP A 62 14.20 5.20 23.16
C ASP A 62 14.18 3.67 22.98
N ALA A 63 15.37 3.06 22.91
CA ALA A 63 15.56 1.62 22.77
C ALA A 63 15.19 0.80 24.03
N ALA A 64 14.83 1.46 25.13
CA ALA A 64 14.38 0.81 26.36
C ALA A 64 12.93 0.27 26.31
N ALA A 65 12.15 0.63 25.29
CA ALA A 65 10.76 0.20 25.10
C ALA A 65 10.61 -0.93 24.06
N GLU A 66 9.40 -1.51 23.94
CA GLU A 66 9.06 -2.43 22.86
C GLU A 66 9.33 -1.80 21.49
N THR A 67 10.00 -2.55 20.62
CA THR A 67 10.40 -2.06 19.29
C THR A 67 9.33 -2.41 18.25
N VAL A 68 8.75 -1.38 17.63
CA VAL A 68 7.87 -1.54 16.46
C VAL A 68 8.67 -1.34 15.18
N VAL A 69 8.62 -2.31 14.27
CA VAL A 69 9.26 -2.21 12.95
C VAL A 69 8.20 -1.91 11.90
N LEU A 70 8.27 -0.71 11.31
CA LEU A 70 7.41 -0.33 10.18
C LEU A 70 8.08 -0.72 8.86
N LEU A 71 7.49 -1.70 8.18
CA LEU A 71 7.95 -2.16 6.88
C LEU A 71 7.20 -1.44 5.74
N PRO A 72 7.87 -1.03 4.65
CA PRO A 72 7.20 -0.47 3.49
C PRO A 72 6.21 -1.45 2.86
N GLY A 73 5.11 -0.91 2.35
CA GLY A 73 4.24 -1.64 1.43
C GLY A 73 4.81 -1.70 0.01
N PHE A 74 4.18 -2.49 -0.85
CA PHE A 74 4.53 -2.52 -2.27
C PHE A 74 4.35 -1.12 -2.90
N GLY A 75 5.40 -0.62 -3.56
CA GLY A 75 5.39 0.69 -4.23
C GLY A 75 5.81 1.88 -3.34
N THR A 76 6.10 1.67 -2.06
CA THR A 76 6.62 2.71 -1.16
C THR A 76 8.09 3.00 -1.48
N ALA A 77 8.36 4.07 -2.24
CA ALA A 77 9.71 4.39 -2.72
C ALA A 77 10.60 5.04 -1.65
N ALA A 78 10.04 5.72 -0.66
CA ALA A 78 10.77 6.42 0.38
C ALA A 78 10.14 6.21 1.76
N PRO A 79 10.19 4.98 2.32
CA PRO A 79 9.43 4.61 3.53
C PRO A 79 9.63 5.56 4.72
N VAL A 80 10.86 6.04 4.92
CA VAL A 80 11.17 6.96 6.02
C VAL A 80 10.43 8.29 5.86
N LEU A 81 10.36 8.84 4.65
CA LEU A 81 9.64 10.09 4.38
C LEU A 81 8.12 9.86 4.40
N ASP A 82 7.67 8.76 3.79
CA ASP A 82 6.25 8.42 3.69
C ASP A 82 5.64 8.14 5.08
N PHE A 83 6.41 7.56 6.01
CA PHE A 83 5.97 7.28 7.38
C PHE A 83 6.40 8.33 8.41
N GLN A 84 7.14 9.36 8.03
CA GLN A 84 7.58 10.40 8.96
C GLN A 84 6.43 11.00 9.80
N PRO A 85 5.23 11.26 9.23
CA PRO A 85 4.09 11.74 10.02
C PRO A 85 3.56 10.72 11.05
N LEU A 86 3.76 9.42 10.81
CA LEU A 86 3.28 8.34 11.68
C LEU A 86 4.20 8.13 12.89
N VAL A 87 5.52 8.18 12.66
CA VAL A 87 6.55 7.87 13.69
C VAL A 87 6.65 8.96 14.78
N GLY A 88 6.15 10.17 14.52
CA GLY A 88 6.04 11.23 15.52
C GLY A 88 4.94 10.98 16.55
N SER A 89 4.07 11.97 16.78
CA SER A 89 3.04 11.91 17.81
C SER A 89 1.99 10.82 17.60
N ASN A 90 1.78 10.35 16.38
CA ASN A 90 0.69 9.40 16.08
C ASN A 90 0.93 8.04 16.73
N LEU A 91 2.15 7.51 16.64
CA LEU A 91 2.49 6.24 17.29
C LEU A 91 2.41 6.37 18.81
N GLU A 92 2.99 7.43 19.39
CA GLU A 92 2.90 7.71 20.82
C GLU A 92 1.44 7.80 21.31
N ASN A 93 0.58 8.49 20.57
CA ASN A 93 -0.84 8.62 20.89
C ASN A 93 -1.62 7.31 20.73
N ALA A 94 -1.16 6.41 19.87
CA ALA A 94 -1.80 5.11 19.64
C ALA A 94 -1.36 4.05 20.66
N LEU A 95 -0.24 4.24 21.37
CA LEU A 95 0.22 3.30 22.39
C LEU A 95 -0.83 3.11 23.48
N GLY A 96 -1.19 1.85 23.72
CA GLY A 96 -2.21 1.49 24.71
C GLY A 96 -3.65 1.85 24.32
N THR A 97 -3.89 2.33 23.10
CA THR A 97 -5.26 2.51 22.60
C THR A 97 -5.83 1.18 22.12
N SER A 98 -7.12 0.97 22.40
CA SER A 98 -7.90 -0.17 21.94
C SER A 98 -9.25 0.33 21.41
N PHE A 99 -10.05 -0.57 20.83
CA PHE A 99 -11.44 -0.23 20.55
C PHE A 99 -12.19 0.05 21.87
N PRO A 100 -13.16 1.01 21.89
CA PRO A 100 -14.04 1.20 23.03
C PRO A 100 -14.83 -0.07 23.35
N GLU A 101 -14.99 -0.41 24.63
CA GLU A 101 -15.66 -1.65 25.08
C GLU A 101 -17.07 -1.80 24.50
N GLN A 102 -17.81 -0.70 24.37
CA GLN A 102 -19.17 -0.69 23.85
C GLN A 102 -19.27 -0.61 22.32
N LEU A 103 -18.15 -0.60 21.58
CA LEU A 103 -18.17 -0.53 20.13
C LEU A 103 -18.49 -1.92 19.55
N PRO A 104 -19.61 -2.09 18.84
CA PRO A 104 -19.88 -3.32 18.11
C PRO A 104 -18.82 -3.50 17.01
N LEU A 105 -18.08 -4.60 17.03
CA LEU A 105 -16.96 -4.85 16.11
C LEU A 105 -17.21 -6.11 15.28
N LEU A 106 -17.25 -5.95 13.95
CA LEU A 106 -17.32 -7.07 13.00
C LEU A 106 -16.02 -7.13 12.20
N LEU A 107 -15.32 -8.26 12.28
CA LEU A 107 -14.08 -8.53 11.56
C LEU A 107 -14.31 -9.62 10.51
N PHE A 108 -14.07 -9.30 9.23
CA PHE A 108 -14.00 -10.29 8.15
C PHE A 108 -12.55 -10.72 7.94
N VAL A 109 -12.28 -12.01 8.10
CA VAL A 109 -10.92 -12.55 8.21
C VAL A 109 -10.72 -13.66 7.18
N GLU A 110 -9.59 -13.63 6.49
CA GLU A 110 -9.18 -14.68 5.54
C GLU A 110 -9.00 -16.01 6.30
N ALA A 111 -9.72 -17.04 5.86
CA ALA A 111 -9.75 -18.34 6.53
C ALA A 111 -8.46 -19.17 6.38
N ASP A 112 -7.64 -18.90 5.36
CA ASP A 112 -6.45 -19.70 5.00
C ASP A 112 -5.20 -18.83 4.78
N CYS A 113 -4.80 -18.10 5.82
CA CYS A 113 -3.60 -17.25 5.75
C CYS A 113 -2.31 -18.06 5.94
N VAL A 114 -1.75 -18.58 4.84
CA VAL A 114 -0.53 -19.39 4.85
C VAL A 114 0.72 -18.67 5.38
N ASN A 115 0.71 -17.33 5.38
CA ASN A 115 1.87 -16.52 5.77
C ASN A 115 1.94 -16.25 7.29
N ASN A 116 0.88 -16.55 8.05
CA ASN A 116 0.85 -16.37 9.49
C ASN A 116 -0.01 -17.46 10.14
N SER A 117 0.63 -18.38 10.86
CA SER A 117 -0.04 -19.52 11.51
C SER A 117 -1.00 -19.13 12.64
N ASP A 118 -0.88 -17.93 13.21
CA ASP A 118 -1.77 -17.43 14.28
C ASP A 118 -2.69 -16.31 13.77
N TRP A 119 -2.86 -16.18 12.45
CA TRP A 119 -3.68 -15.14 11.84
C TRP A 119 -5.09 -15.06 12.41
N ILE A 120 -5.77 -16.21 12.47
CA ILE A 120 -7.14 -16.29 13.01
C ILE A 120 -7.14 -15.95 14.51
N GLY A 121 -6.22 -16.53 15.28
CA GLY A 121 -6.13 -16.31 16.72
C GLY A 121 -5.87 -14.85 17.09
N LEU A 122 -5.11 -14.11 16.28
CA LEU A 122 -4.90 -12.67 16.45
C LEU A 122 -6.21 -11.89 16.32
N HIS A 123 -7.02 -12.19 15.32
CA HIS A 123 -8.30 -11.52 15.11
C HIS A 123 -9.37 -11.92 16.12
N GLU A 124 -9.36 -13.18 16.58
CA GLU A 124 -10.22 -13.62 17.69
C GLU A 124 -9.89 -12.85 18.98
N ARG A 125 -8.60 -12.67 19.29
CA ARG A 125 -8.18 -11.86 20.44
C ARG A 125 -8.58 -10.39 20.29
N GLN A 126 -8.42 -9.81 19.10
CA GLN A 126 -8.85 -8.44 18.81
C GLN A 126 -10.37 -8.26 18.99
N ALA A 127 -11.18 -9.21 18.53
CA ALA A 127 -12.63 -9.17 18.76
C ALA A 127 -13.00 -9.33 20.24
N ALA A 128 -12.21 -10.08 21.02
CA ALA A 128 -12.43 -10.29 22.44
C ALA A 128 -12.07 -9.06 23.32
N GLU A 129 -11.44 -8.02 22.76
CA GLU A 129 -11.15 -6.76 23.48
C GLU A 129 -12.38 -5.85 23.63
N VAL A 130 -13.49 -6.15 22.97
CA VAL A 130 -14.76 -5.41 23.07
C VAL A 130 -15.89 -6.29 23.59
N GLY A 131 -16.95 -5.66 24.12
CA GLY A 131 -18.10 -6.38 24.67
C GLY A 131 -18.99 -7.06 23.61
N ASP A 132 -18.89 -6.65 22.34
CA ASP A 132 -19.65 -7.21 21.22
C ASP A 132 -18.78 -7.35 19.96
N GLY A 133 -17.83 -8.28 20.02
CA GLY A 133 -16.94 -8.63 18.91
C GLY A 133 -17.41 -9.86 18.14
N THR A 134 -17.35 -9.83 16.82
CA THR A 134 -17.67 -10.95 15.94
C THR A 134 -16.59 -11.12 14.88
N VAL A 135 -16.13 -12.36 14.68
CA VAL A 135 -15.22 -12.73 13.59
C VAL A 135 -15.97 -13.61 12.60
N VAL A 136 -15.90 -13.27 11.32
CA VAL A 136 -16.42 -14.07 10.20
C VAL A 136 -15.24 -14.49 9.33
N LEU A 137 -15.07 -15.80 9.15
CA LEU A 137 -14.04 -16.35 8.29
C LEU A 137 -14.56 -16.47 6.86
N ILE A 138 -13.86 -15.86 5.90
CA ILE A 138 -14.17 -15.95 4.47
C ILE A 138 -13.05 -16.70 3.78
N ASN A 139 -13.42 -17.70 2.96
CA ASN A 139 -12.48 -18.40 2.11
C ASN A 139 -12.10 -17.52 0.92
N GLY A 140 -10.89 -16.99 0.90
CA GLY A 140 -10.44 -16.10 -0.18
C GLY A 140 -8.97 -15.73 -0.04
N ALA A 141 -8.52 -14.80 -0.87
CA ALA A 141 -7.20 -14.18 -0.71
C ALA A 141 -7.29 -12.94 0.19
N HIS A 142 -6.14 -12.43 0.63
CA HIS A 142 -6.01 -11.28 1.52
C HIS A 142 -6.90 -10.05 1.21
N SER A 143 -7.16 -9.75 -0.07
CA SER A 143 -8.08 -8.68 -0.49
C SER A 143 -9.54 -9.15 -0.55
N LEU A 144 -10.09 -9.57 0.58
CA LEU A 144 -11.48 -10.07 0.67
C LEU A 144 -12.50 -9.06 0.13
N HIS A 145 -12.35 -7.77 0.45
CA HIS A 145 -13.24 -6.70 -0.02
C HIS A 145 -13.23 -6.51 -1.55
N HIS A 146 -12.20 -6.98 -2.27
CA HIS A 146 -12.19 -6.96 -3.73
C HIS A 146 -12.90 -8.16 -4.36
N THR A 147 -12.94 -9.30 -3.65
CA THR A 147 -13.34 -10.60 -4.22
C THR A 147 -14.66 -11.15 -3.66
N HIS A 148 -15.03 -10.73 -2.45
CA HIS A 148 -16.16 -11.23 -1.67
C HIS A 148 -17.07 -10.10 -1.17
N ALA A 149 -17.12 -8.97 -1.89
CA ALA A 149 -17.90 -7.80 -1.48
C ALA A 149 -19.39 -8.10 -1.25
N ALA A 150 -19.99 -8.98 -2.05
CA ALA A 150 -21.40 -9.37 -1.90
C ALA A 150 -21.65 -10.19 -0.63
N GLU A 151 -20.77 -11.15 -0.32
CA GLU A 151 -20.83 -11.96 0.91
C GLU A 151 -20.65 -11.07 2.15
N ILE A 152 -19.65 -10.18 2.12
CA ILE A 152 -19.42 -9.18 3.18
C ILE A 152 -20.65 -8.30 3.40
N GLU A 153 -21.30 -7.85 2.32
CA GLU A 153 -22.50 -7.01 2.43
C GLU A 153 -23.66 -7.77 3.08
N GLU A 154 -23.89 -9.02 2.66
CA GLU A 154 -24.95 -9.86 3.21
C GLU A 154 -24.74 -10.11 4.71
N ASP A 155 -23.54 -10.55 5.09
CA ASP A 155 -23.18 -10.83 6.48
C ASP A 155 -23.22 -9.58 7.35
N LEU A 156 -22.77 -8.43 6.84
CA LEU A 156 -22.87 -7.15 7.55
C LEU A 156 -24.34 -6.79 7.82
N ARG A 157 -25.22 -6.94 6.83
CA ARG A 157 -26.66 -6.63 6.99
C ARG A 157 -27.33 -7.58 7.98
N GLU A 158 -26.96 -8.85 7.98
CA GLU A 158 -27.46 -9.80 8.96
C GLU A 158 -26.99 -9.43 10.37
N TRP A 159 -25.69 -9.16 10.51
CA TRP A 159 -25.07 -8.80 11.77
C TRP A 159 -25.67 -7.52 12.38
N GLN A 160 -25.98 -6.53 11.55
CA GLN A 160 -26.69 -5.31 11.95
C GLN A 160 -28.13 -5.60 12.39
N ARG A 161 -28.86 -6.45 11.67
CA ARG A 161 -30.27 -6.77 11.96
C ARG A 161 -30.44 -7.40 13.33
N VAL A 162 -29.56 -8.34 13.70
CA VAL A 162 -29.58 -9.01 15.02
C VAL A 162 -29.34 -8.02 16.16
N ARG A 163 -28.63 -6.92 15.89
CA ARG A 163 -28.29 -5.86 16.86
C ARG A 163 -29.22 -4.65 16.82
N SER A 164 -30.19 -4.63 15.90
CA SER A 164 -31.06 -3.47 15.66
C SER A 164 -30.28 -2.17 15.40
N LEU A 165 -29.13 -2.28 14.72
CA LEU A 165 -28.28 -1.17 14.28
C LEU A 165 -28.70 -0.64 12.90
#